data_AF-A0A962HTF0-F1
#
_entry.id   AF-A0A962HTF0-F1
#
_cell.length_a   1.000
_cell.length_b   1.000
_cell.length_c   1.000
_cell.angle_alpha   90.00
_cell.angle_beta   90.00
_cell.angle_gamma   90.00
#
_symmetry.space_group_name_H-M   'P 1'
#
loop_
_entity.id
_entity.type
_entity.pdbx_description
1 polymer ?
#
loop_
_entity_poly.entity_id
_entity_poly.type
_entity_poly.pdbx_seq_one_letter_code
_entity_poly.pdbx_strand_id
1 'polypeptide(L)'
;MLKQAGLIVGAVVATGILFIAPALAGTPLLDKREHNQRERIVQGVRSGELTRPETRRLVHGQVNLRRMEARAKSDGEVTARERVRLQREANQQSRRIARQKHDQQVRN
;
A
#
# COMPACT_ATOMS: atom_id res chain seq x y z
N MET A 1 -7.92 -21.08 -71.46
CA MET A 1 -8.86 -21.45 -70.37
C MET A 1 -8.25 -22.61 -69.59
N LEU A 2 -8.49 -22.66 -68.26
CA LEU A 2 -7.94 -23.59 -67.23
C LEU A 2 -6.71 -23.01 -66.50
N LYS A 3 -6.90 -22.03 -65.60
CA LYS A 3 -7.28 -22.12 -64.15
C LYS A 3 -6.03 -22.19 -63.25
N GLN A 4 -5.72 -21.05 -62.62
CA GLN A 4 -4.69 -20.85 -61.58
C GLN A 4 -4.93 -21.84 -60.43
N ALA A 5 -3.91 -22.63 -60.10
CA ALA A 5 -3.90 -23.55 -58.97
C ALA A 5 -2.83 -23.09 -57.97
N GLY A 6 -3.22 -22.91 -56.70
CA GLY A 6 -2.27 -22.69 -55.61
C GLY A 6 -2.74 -21.67 -54.58
N LEU A 7 -3.77 -22.01 -53.80
CA LEU A 7 -4.00 -21.41 -52.49
C LEU A 7 -2.82 -21.81 -51.58
N ILE A 8 -1.82 -20.94 -51.42
CA ILE A 8 -0.85 -21.08 -50.34
C ILE A 8 -1.52 -20.53 -49.07
N VAL A 9 -2.05 -21.47 -48.28
CA VAL A 9 -2.42 -21.26 -46.89
C VAL A 9 -1.14 -20.96 -46.12
N GLY A 10 -0.79 -19.68 -46.02
CA GLY A 10 0.21 -19.21 -45.07
C GLY A 10 -0.41 -19.19 -43.68
N ALA A 11 -0.32 -20.29 -42.95
CA ALA A 11 -0.69 -20.34 -41.54
C ALA A 11 0.23 -19.38 -40.77
N VAL A 12 -0.27 -18.18 -40.47
CA VAL A 12 0.36 -17.28 -39.49
C VAL A 12 0.21 -17.97 -38.14
N VAL A 13 1.30 -18.59 -37.67
CA VAL A 13 1.41 -19.09 -36.30
C VAL A 13 1.38 -17.86 -35.40
N ALA A 14 0.19 -17.53 -34.89
CA ALA A 14 0.00 -16.56 -33.84
C ALA A 14 0.55 -17.17 -32.53
N THR A 15 1.86 -17.05 -32.30
CA THR A 15 2.44 -17.21 -30.96
C THR A 15 1.94 -16.08 -30.08
N GLY A 16 0.74 -16.25 -29.52
CA GLY A 16 0.25 -15.43 -28.42
C GLY A 16 1.10 -15.69 -27.20
N ILE A 17 2.10 -14.83 -26.95
CA ILE A 17 2.76 -14.78 -25.64
C ILE A 17 1.71 -14.31 -24.66
N LEU A 18 1.20 -15.22 -23.83
CA LEU A 18 0.32 -14.91 -22.72
C LEU A 18 1.15 -14.14 -21.68
N PHE A 19 1.10 -12.80 -21.72
CA PHE A 19 1.58 -11.98 -20.61
C PHE A 19 0.67 -12.25 -19.42
N ILE A 20 1.08 -13.14 -18.52
CA ILE A 20 0.48 -13.25 -17.19
C ILE A 20 0.87 -11.98 -16.45
N ALA A 21 -0.10 -11.06 -16.31
CA ALA A 21 0.09 -9.86 -15.52
C ALA A 21 0.43 -10.26 -14.07
N PRO A 22 1.49 -9.70 -13.45
CA PRO A 22 1.74 -9.91 -12.03
C PRO A 22 0.68 -9.13 -11.25
N ALA A 23 -0.47 -9.75 -11.02
CA ALA A 23 -1.48 -9.23 -10.13
C ALA A 23 -1.14 -9.69 -8.71
N LEU A 24 -0.30 -8.96 -7.96
CA LEU A 24 -0.22 -9.04 -6.49
C LEU A 24 0.59 -7.92 -5.79
N ALA A 25 0.79 -6.76 -6.43
CA ALA A 25 1.34 -5.56 -5.76
C ALA A 25 0.39 -4.96 -4.69
N GLY A 26 -0.87 -5.39 -4.63
CA GLY A 26 -1.87 -4.85 -3.71
C GLY A 26 -1.61 -5.21 -2.23
N THR A 27 -1.89 -4.25 -1.34
CA THR A 27 -1.81 -4.37 0.12
C THR A 27 -3.10 -3.87 0.79
N PRO A 28 -4.30 -4.36 0.39
CA PRO A 28 -5.59 -3.79 0.80
C PRO A 28 -5.83 -3.77 2.32
N LEU A 29 -5.28 -4.76 3.05
CA LEU A 29 -5.35 -4.77 4.52
C LEU A 29 -4.50 -3.68 5.17
N LEU A 30 -3.36 -3.34 4.57
CA LEU A 30 -2.51 -2.24 5.02
C LEU A 30 -3.19 -0.91 4.72
N ASP A 31 -3.73 -0.73 3.51
CA ASP A 31 -4.47 0.47 3.10
C ASP A 31 -5.61 0.78 4.08
N LYS A 32 -6.41 -0.23 4.44
CA LYS A 32 -7.47 -0.12 5.46
C LYS A 32 -6.92 0.29 6.83
N ARG A 33 -5.76 -0.25 7.22
CA ARG A 33 -5.12 0.11 8.50
C ARG A 33 -4.59 1.53 8.50
N GLU A 34 -4.01 2.02 7.41
CA GLU A 34 -3.56 3.39 7.28
C GLU A 34 -4.74 4.37 7.35
N HIS A 35 -5.85 4.03 6.71
CA HIS A 35 -7.09 4.80 6.80
C HIS A 35 -7.58 4.92 8.25
N ASN A 36 -7.75 3.79 8.95
CA ASN A 36 -8.19 3.78 10.35
C ASN A 36 -7.22 4.55 11.27
N GLN A 37 -5.91 4.46 11.02
CA GLN A 37 -4.91 5.22 11.78
C GLN A 37 -5.04 6.72 11.53
N ARG A 38 -5.29 7.14 10.29
CA ARG A 38 -5.56 8.54 9.95
C ARG A 38 -6.81 9.06 10.66
N GLU A 39 -7.89 8.28 10.68
CA GLU A 39 -9.12 8.65 11.38
C GLU A 39 -8.89 8.83 12.87
N ARG A 40 -8.13 7.94 13.52
CA ARG A 40 -7.78 8.07 14.94
C ARG A 40 -6.95 9.32 15.23
N ILE A 41 -6.03 9.69 14.34
CA ILE A 41 -5.26 10.94 14.47
C ILE A 41 -6.20 12.14 14.33
N VAL A 42 -7.07 12.15 13.32
CA VAL A 42 -8.04 13.24 13.10
C VAL A 42 -8.99 13.39 14.28
N GLN A 43 -9.51 12.28 14.81
CA GLN A 43 -10.38 12.28 15.97
C GLN A 43 -9.61 12.79 17.21
N GLY A 44 -8.37 12.37 17.43
CA GLY A 44 -7.55 12.89 18.53
C GLY A 44 -7.26 14.39 18.44
N VAL A 45 -7.09 14.92 17.22
CA VAL A 45 -6.95 16.37 17.00
C VAL A 45 -8.26 17.10 17.30
N ARG A 46 -9.41 16.54 16.87
CA ARG A 46 -10.73 17.14 17.07
C ARG A 46 -11.17 17.13 18.53
N SER A 47 -10.88 16.05 19.26
CA SER A 47 -11.18 15.91 20.69
C SER A 47 -10.23 16.68 21.58
N GLY A 48 -9.06 17.08 21.06
CA GLY A 48 -7.99 17.68 21.85
C GLY A 48 -7.12 16.66 22.60
N GLU A 49 -7.33 15.35 22.39
CA GLU A 49 -6.48 14.28 22.94
C GLU A 49 -5.07 14.28 22.33
N LEU A 50 -4.85 14.94 21.18
CA LEU A 50 -3.54 15.07 20.54
C LEU A 50 -3.15 16.55 20.39
N THR A 51 -1.95 16.88 20.86
CA THR A 51 -1.34 18.19 20.62
C THR A 51 -0.82 18.34 19.19
N ARG A 52 -0.54 19.58 18.76
CA ARG A 52 0.07 19.87 17.45
C ARG A 52 1.41 19.14 17.24
N PRO A 53 2.37 19.16 18.18
CA PRO A 53 3.63 18.44 18.04
C PRO A 53 3.46 16.92 17.93
N GLU A 54 2.57 16.33 18.72
CA GLU A 54 2.24 14.89 18.67
C GLU A 54 1.65 14.50 17.33
N THR A 55 0.64 15.25 16.88
CA THR A 55 0.02 15.06 15.57
C THR A 55 1.06 15.08 14.46
N ARG A 56 2.00 16.04 14.49
CA ARG A 56 3.09 16.11 13.51
C ARG A 56 3.97 14.86 13.51
N ARG A 57 4.32 14.34 14.70
CA ARG A 57 5.11 13.10 14.84
C ARG A 57 4.34 11.89 14.30
N LEU A 58 3.06 11.75 14.63
CA LEU A 58 2.22 10.64 14.14
C LEU A 58 2.03 10.68 12.62
N VAL A 59 1.77 11.87 12.06
CA VAL A 59 1.64 12.06 10.61
C VAL A 59 2.95 11.72 9.90
N HIS A 60 4.10 12.09 10.47
CA HIS A 60 5.39 11.69 9.90
C HIS A 60 5.58 10.17 9.90
N GLY A 61 5.15 9.49 10.96
CA GLY A 61 5.11 8.02 11.02
C GLY A 61 4.24 7.41 9.92
N GLN A 62 3.05 7.95 9.67
CA GLN A 62 2.18 7.51 8.57
C GLN A 62 2.82 7.74 7.19
N VAL A 63 3.52 8.87 7.00
CA VAL A 63 4.24 9.15 5.75
C VAL A 63 5.37 8.13 5.52
N ASN A 64 6.08 7.75 6.57
CA ASN A 64 7.13 6.74 6.46
C ASN A 64 6.57 5.35 6.12
N LEU A 65 5.43 4.95 6.71
CA LEU A 65 4.75 3.71 6.35
C LEU A 65 4.34 3.69 4.87
N ARG A 66 3.69 4.77 4.38
CA ARG A 66 3.36 4.91 2.94
C ARG A 66 4.58 4.85 2.04
N ARG A 67 5.71 5.45 2.43
CA ARG A 67 6.97 5.35 1.67
C ARG A 67 7.52 3.93 1.63
N MET A 68 7.42 3.19 2.74
CA MET A 68 7.83 1.79 2.77
C MET A 68 6.93 0.94 1.87
N GLU A 69 5.62 1.18 1.90
CA GLU A 69 4.67 0.50 1.04
C GLU A 69 4.92 0.79 -0.44
N ALA A 70 5.10 2.06 -0.81
CA ALA A 70 5.41 2.45 -2.18
C ALA A 70 6.70 1.80 -2.70
N ARG A 71 7.72 1.66 -1.84
CA ARG A 71 8.96 0.94 -2.17
C ARG A 71 8.71 -0.56 -2.37
N ALA A 72 7.93 -1.18 -1.49
CA ALA A 72 7.59 -2.59 -1.61
C ALA A 72 6.69 -2.88 -2.84
N LYS A 73 6.00 -1.87 -3.38
CA LYS A 73 5.21 -2.00 -4.62
C LYS A 73 6.02 -1.71 -5.89
N SER A 74 7.26 -1.22 -5.77
CA SER A 74 8.00 -0.62 -6.89
C SER A 74 8.53 -1.62 -7.91
N ASP A 75 8.78 -2.85 -7.49
CA ASP A 75 9.20 -3.99 -8.32
C ASP A 75 8.02 -4.79 -8.90
N GLY A 76 6.78 -4.38 -8.59
CA GLY A 76 5.56 -5.01 -9.08
C GLY A 76 5.05 -6.18 -8.22
N GLU A 77 5.77 -6.58 -7.17
CA GLU A 77 5.33 -7.66 -6.29
C GLU A 77 5.71 -7.38 -4.82
N VAL A 78 4.70 -7.34 -3.94
CA VAL A 78 4.96 -7.23 -2.49
C VAL A 78 5.19 -8.64 -1.91
N THR A 79 6.43 -8.95 -1.59
CA THR A 79 6.83 -10.25 -1.03
C THR A 79 6.28 -10.48 0.39
N ALA A 80 6.22 -11.74 0.83
CA ALA A 80 5.77 -12.07 2.19
C ALA A 80 6.62 -11.39 3.29
N ARG A 81 7.95 -11.27 3.08
CA ARG A 81 8.86 -10.60 4.02
C ARG A 81 8.56 -9.11 4.12
N GLU A 82 8.27 -8.45 3.01
CA GLU A 82 7.88 -7.04 2.98
C GLU A 82 6.53 -6.82 3.64
N ARG A 83 5.54 -7.70 3.38
CA ARG A 83 4.25 -7.65 4.07
C ARG A 83 4.42 -7.72 5.59
N VAL A 84 5.26 -8.63 6.09
CA VAL A 84 5.56 -8.72 7.53
C VAL A 84 6.21 -7.44 8.04
N ARG A 85 7.15 -6.84 7.29
CA ARG A 85 7.80 -5.58 7.68
C ARG A 85 6.81 -4.43 7.74
N LEU A 86 5.97 -4.26 6.72
CA LEU A 86 4.92 -3.25 6.66
C LEU A 86 3.91 -3.42 7.80
N GLN A 87 3.51 -4.66 8.07
CA GLN A 87 2.60 -5.01 9.15
C GLN A 87 3.18 -4.68 10.53
N ARG A 88 4.46 -4.97 10.76
CA ARG A 88 5.16 -4.61 11.99
C ARG A 88 5.20 -3.09 12.17
N GLU A 89 5.52 -2.35 11.12
CA GLU A 89 5.55 -0.89 11.17
C GLU A 89 4.16 -0.31 11.45
N ALA A 90 3.12 -0.77 10.76
CA ALA A 90 1.73 -0.36 11.01
C ALA A 90 1.29 -0.64 12.46
N ASN A 91 1.71 -1.77 13.03
CA ASN A 91 1.42 -2.09 14.44
C ASN A 91 2.15 -1.14 15.40
N GLN A 92 3.41 -0.78 15.11
CA GLN A 92 4.14 0.20 15.91
C GLN A 92 3.47 1.57 15.84
N GLN A 93 3.07 2.03 14.66
CA GLN A 93 2.33 3.28 14.48
C GLN A 93 1.01 3.27 15.24
N SER A 94 0.24 2.18 15.16
CA SER A 94 -1.01 2.02 15.93
C SER A 94 -0.81 2.14 17.45
N ARG A 95 0.27 1.55 17.97
CA ARG A 95 0.66 1.66 19.39
C ARG A 95 1.07 3.08 19.76
N ARG A 96 1.80 3.79 18.90
CA ARG A 96 2.17 5.20 19.12
C ARG A 96 0.93 6.10 19.17
N ILE A 97 -0.02 5.92 18.24
CA ILE A 97 -1.29 6.65 18.26
C ILE A 97 -2.06 6.35 19.56
N ALA A 98 -2.12 5.08 19.98
CA ALA A 98 -2.81 4.73 21.23
C ALA A 98 -2.15 5.38 22.44
N ARG A 99 -0.81 5.38 22.52
CA ARG A 99 -0.08 6.03 23.61
C ARG A 99 -0.33 7.53 23.63
N GLN A 100 -0.12 8.23 22.52
CA GLN A 100 -0.27 9.69 22.48
C GLN A 100 -1.70 10.16 22.71
N LYS A 101 -2.71 9.34 22.38
CA LYS A 101 -4.10 9.66 22.71
C LYS A 101 -4.41 9.59 24.22
N HIS A 102 -3.60 8.88 25.00
CA HIS A 102 -3.87 8.60 26.42
C HIS A 102 -2.75 9.07 27.35
N ASP A 103 -1.63 9.58 26.83
CA ASP A 103 -0.46 9.91 27.65
C ASP A 103 -0.62 11.20 28.45
N GLN A 104 -1.81 11.81 28.41
CA GLN A 104 -2.20 13.00 29.18
C GLN A 104 -1.05 14.00 29.25
N GLN A 105 -0.37 14.28 28.14
CA GLN A 105 0.51 15.44 28.05
C GLN A 105 -0.39 16.69 28.13
N VAL A 106 -0.77 17.01 29.36
CA VAL A 106 -1.46 18.23 29.73
C VAL A 106 -0.57 19.36 29.21
N ARG A 107 -1.15 20.23 28.37
CA ARG A 107 -0.53 21.51 28.00
C ARG A 107 -0.25 22.26 29.30
N ASN A 108 1.00 22.25 29.74
CA ASN A 108 1.51 23.28 30.64
C ASN A 108 1.64 24.60 29.88
#